data_AF-A0A949ARG5-F1
#
_entry.id   AF-A0A949ARG5-F1
#
_cell.length_a   1.000
_cell.length_b   1.000
_cell.length_c   1.000
_cell.angle_alpha   90.00
_cell.angle_beta   90.00
_cell.angle_gamma   90.00
#
_symmetry.space_group_name_H-M   'P 1'
#
loop_
_entity.id
_entity.type
_entity.pdbx_description
1 polymer ?
#
loop_
_entity_poly.entity_id
_entity_poly.type
_entity_poly.pdbx_seq_one_letter_code
_entity_poly.pdbx_strand_id
1 'polypeptide(L)'
;MSYIPVIGLEIHIQPKTASKMFCGCSANIWKAEPNSIVCPVCLGLPGALPVPNEEAIKQCQLMGLVLNCTIASSSKFDRKHYFYPDLPKGYQITQYDEPLCSNGYLALSTGTKVKVRRVHMEEDTGKSFHQNNETLLNFNKSGMPLIEIVTEPNIKSPEEVSDFGKLVRDLARKFNISDCDMEKGQMRLEASISLKKNESDPLPDYRVEIKNINSFKFAKNAVSYEIARQTEILDAGGTISNETRGYNEKTRETFSMRQKEVEKDYRYFPEPDIPLMEFSKEYLNKQVCFLRNKLRHG
;
A
#
# COMPACT_ATOMS: atom_id res chain seq x y z
N MET A 1 25.21 5.16 -20.59
CA MET A 1 24.94 3.77 -21.06
C MET A 1 23.44 3.51 -21.03
N SER A 2 22.91 2.41 -21.62
CA SER A 2 21.48 2.07 -21.47
C SER A 2 21.29 1.24 -20.20
N TYR A 3 20.79 1.84 -19.12
CA TYR A 3 20.40 1.11 -17.91
C TYR A 3 19.00 0.49 -18.06
N ILE A 4 18.76 -0.57 -17.30
CA ILE A 4 17.47 -1.27 -17.23
C ILE A 4 16.82 -0.92 -15.90
N PRO A 5 15.66 -0.23 -15.91
CA PRO A 5 14.92 0.06 -14.69
C PRO A 5 14.37 -1.21 -14.06
N VAL A 6 14.47 -1.26 -12.73
CA VAL A 6 13.89 -2.31 -11.91
C VAL A 6 12.97 -1.63 -10.91
N ILE A 7 11.66 -1.76 -11.16
CA ILE A 7 10.65 -1.02 -10.41
C ILE A 7 9.74 -1.99 -9.66
N GLY A 8 9.53 -1.73 -8.38
CA GLY A 8 8.50 -2.35 -7.55
C GLY A 8 7.49 -1.32 -7.07
N LEU A 9 6.24 -1.73 -6.88
CA LEU A 9 5.16 -0.87 -6.43
C LEU A 9 4.56 -1.36 -5.13
N GLU A 10 4.25 -0.41 -4.27
CA GLU A 10 3.37 -0.57 -3.10
C GLU A 10 2.12 0.26 -3.37
N ILE A 11 0.96 -0.40 -3.40
CA ILE A 11 -0.33 0.24 -3.68
C ILE A 11 -1.24 0.03 -2.50
N HIS A 12 -1.65 1.11 -1.86
CA HIS A 12 -2.67 1.10 -0.82
C HIS A 12 -4.03 1.45 -1.42
N ILE A 13 -5.03 0.63 -1.16
CA ILE A 13 -6.43 0.93 -1.51
C ILE A 13 -7.31 0.87 -0.25
N GLN A 14 -8.28 1.77 -0.16
CA GLN A 14 -9.23 1.82 0.94
C GLN A 14 -10.50 1.03 0.55
N PRO A 15 -10.76 -0.17 1.13
CA PRO A 15 -11.96 -0.94 0.86
C PRO A 15 -13.25 -0.25 1.30
N LYS A 16 -14.34 -0.49 0.57
CA LYS A 16 -15.69 0.01 0.84
C LYS A 16 -16.33 -0.80 1.95
N THR A 17 -16.14 -0.34 3.17
CA THR A 17 -16.70 -0.96 4.38
C THR A 17 -17.66 0.01 5.06
N ALA A 18 -18.57 -0.51 5.88
CA ALA A 18 -19.47 0.32 6.68
C ALA A 18 -18.78 0.88 7.92
N SER A 19 -17.87 0.10 8.52
CA SER A 19 -17.13 0.43 9.73
C SER A 19 -15.61 0.39 9.51
N LYS A 20 -14.87 0.97 10.45
CA LYS A 20 -13.41 0.91 10.53
C LYS A 20 -12.88 -0.51 10.66
N MET A 21 -11.57 -0.68 10.54
CA MET A 21 -10.91 -1.99 10.53
C MET A 21 -10.99 -2.73 11.84
N PHE A 22 -10.84 -2.00 12.96
CA PHE A 22 -10.70 -2.59 14.30
C PHE A 22 -11.75 -2.10 15.30
N CYS A 23 -12.76 -1.34 14.85
CA CYS A 23 -13.85 -0.85 15.69
C CYS A 23 -15.12 -0.54 14.89
N GLY A 24 -16.24 -0.33 15.59
CA GLY A 24 -17.56 -0.07 14.98
C GLY A 24 -17.79 1.35 14.47
N CYS A 25 -16.81 2.26 14.58
CA CYS A 25 -16.96 3.61 14.02
C CYS A 25 -17.21 3.57 12.51
N SER A 26 -18.05 4.48 12.01
CA SER A 26 -18.33 4.61 10.59
C SER A 26 -17.06 4.81 9.76
N ALA A 27 -16.99 4.13 8.62
CA ALA A 27 -15.97 4.36 7.59
C ALA A 27 -16.30 5.57 6.69
N ASN A 28 -17.55 6.07 6.74
CA ASN A 28 -17.96 7.25 6.00
C ASN A 28 -17.58 8.52 6.77
N ILE A 29 -16.34 8.95 6.58
CA ILE A 29 -15.76 10.13 7.25
C ILE A 29 -15.76 11.38 6.38
N TRP A 30 -16.25 11.28 5.15
CA TRP A 30 -16.22 12.38 4.19
C TRP A 30 -17.21 13.46 4.62
N LYS A 31 -16.74 14.72 4.72
CA LYS A 31 -17.50 15.86 5.25
C LYS A 31 -17.85 15.79 6.74
N ALA A 32 -17.26 14.85 7.49
CA ALA A 32 -17.41 14.81 8.95
C ALA A 32 -16.55 15.89 9.61
N GLU A 33 -17.06 16.50 10.68
CA GLU A 33 -16.29 17.43 11.51
C GLU A 33 -15.04 16.74 12.07
N PRO A 34 -13.90 17.43 12.25
CA PRO A 34 -12.69 16.86 12.79
C PRO A 34 -12.93 16.13 14.12
N ASN A 35 -12.39 14.92 14.25
CA ASN A 35 -12.50 14.08 15.45
C ASN A 35 -13.95 13.76 15.91
N SER A 36 -14.93 13.77 15.00
CA SER A 36 -16.32 13.40 15.31
C SER A 36 -16.64 11.92 15.14
N ILE A 37 -15.86 11.18 14.33
CA ILE A 37 -16.05 9.74 14.08
C ILE A 37 -14.87 8.98 14.67
N VAL A 38 -14.86 8.95 15.99
CA VAL A 38 -13.78 8.38 16.80
C VAL A 38 -14.36 7.58 17.97
N CYS A 39 -13.53 6.71 18.54
CA CYS A 39 -13.84 5.91 19.73
C CYS A 39 -12.53 5.54 20.45
N PRO A 40 -12.58 4.96 21.67
CA PRO A 40 -11.38 4.58 22.41
C PRO A 40 -10.38 3.75 21.61
N VAL A 41 -10.84 2.80 20.77
CA VAL A 41 -9.97 1.93 19.98
C VAL A 41 -9.18 2.70 18.93
N CYS A 42 -9.87 3.47 18.07
CA CYS A 42 -9.20 4.20 16.99
C CYS A 42 -8.44 5.45 17.47
N LEU A 43 -8.67 5.88 18.72
CA LEU A 43 -7.88 6.89 19.42
C LEU A 43 -6.73 6.31 20.26
N GLY A 44 -6.56 4.98 20.29
CA GLY A 44 -5.50 4.34 21.09
C GLY A 44 -5.60 4.63 22.58
N LEU A 45 -6.81 4.78 23.13
CA LEU A 45 -6.99 5.05 24.55
C LEU A 45 -6.69 3.80 25.41
N PRO A 46 -6.24 3.99 26.67
CA PRO A 46 -5.94 2.88 27.56
C PRO A 46 -7.13 1.92 27.73
N GLY A 47 -6.85 0.61 27.64
CA GLY A 47 -7.84 -0.46 27.83
C GLY A 47 -8.71 -0.77 26.60
N ALA A 48 -8.52 -0.09 25.47
CA ALA A 48 -9.25 -0.36 24.24
C ALA A 48 -8.63 -1.53 23.46
N LEU A 49 -9.46 -2.46 22.97
CA LEU A 49 -9.04 -3.65 22.22
C LEU A 49 -9.54 -3.62 20.76
N PRO A 50 -8.71 -4.06 19.79
CA PRO A 50 -9.10 -4.14 18.39
C PRO A 50 -10.03 -5.33 18.11
N VAL A 51 -11.06 -5.12 17.28
CA VAL A 51 -11.93 -6.20 16.77
C VAL A 51 -11.91 -6.19 15.24
N PRO A 52 -11.31 -7.20 14.58
CA PRO A 52 -11.18 -7.23 13.12
C PRO A 52 -12.49 -7.15 12.36
N ASN A 53 -12.50 -6.37 11.29
CA ASN A 53 -13.64 -6.22 10.39
C ASN A 53 -13.69 -7.36 9.35
N GLU A 54 -14.66 -8.26 9.50
CA GLU A 54 -14.85 -9.41 8.61
C GLU A 54 -15.04 -9.02 7.14
N GLU A 55 -15.78 -7.93 6.87
CA GLU A 55 -16.02 -7.47 5.50
C GLU A 55 -14.73 -6.94 4.86
N ALA A 56 -13.90 -6.22 5.62
CA ALA A 56 -12.61 -5.75 5.14
C ALA A 56 -11.68 -6.92 4.77
N ILE A 57 -11.66 -7.99 5.59
CA ILE A 57 -10.88 -9.20 5.34
C ILE A 57 -11.38 -9.91 4.06
N LYS A 58 -12.71 -10.07 3.90
CA LYS A 58 -13.30 -10.65 2.69
C LYS A 58 -12.95 -9.85 1.44
N GLN A 59 -12.99 -8.52 1.50
CA GLN A 59 -12.61 -7.67 0.38
C GLN A 59 -11.12 -7.75 0.04
N CYS A 60 -10.23 -7.88 1.04
CA CYS A 60 -8.81 -8.14 0.81
C CYS A 60 -8.57 -9.48 0.11
N GLN A 61 -9.23 -10.55 0.57
CA GLN A 61 -9.14 -11.87 -0.05
C GLN A 61 -9.69 -11.87 -1.48
N LEU A 62 -10.81 -11.16 -1.71
CA LEU A 62 -11.34 -10.97 -3.06
C LEU A 62 -10.35 -10.21 -3.95
N MET A 63 -9.73 -9.14 -3.44
CA MET A 63 -8.68 -8.43 -4.17
C MET A 63 -7.53 -9.35 -4.53
N GLY A 64 -7.06 -10.17 -3.57
CA GLY A 64 -6.04 -11.18 -3.82
C GLY A 64 -6.41 -12.15 -4.94
N LEU A 65 -7.61 -12.72 -4.92
CA LEU A 65 -8.08 -13.63 -5.97
C LEU A 65 -8.18 -12.94 -7.34
N VAL A 66 -8.66 -11.69 -7.37
CA VAL A 66 -8.73 -10.87 -8.60
C VAL A 66 -7.34 -10.62 -9.18
N LEU A 67 -6.33 -10.54 -8.32
CA LEU A 67 -4.91 -10.45 -8.68
C LEU A 67 -4.24 -11.82 -8.88
N ASN A 68 -5.01 -12.89 -9.04
CA ASN A 68 -4.53 -14.27 -9.19
C ASN A 68 -3.63 -14.76 -8.04
N CYS A 69 -3.77 -14.20 -6.84
CA CYS A 69 -3.03 -14.65 -5.66
C CYS A 69 -3.62 -15.95 -5.09
N THR A 70 -2.78 -16.67 -4.34
CA THR A 70 -3.22 -17.74 -3.44
C THR A 70 -3.64 -17.13 -2.11
N ILE A 71 -4.86 -17.42 -1.64
CA ILE A 71 -5.30 -17.05 -0.29
C ILE A 71 -4.66 -18.01 0.72
N ALA A 72 -4.14 -17.48 1.83
CA ALA A 72 -3.58 -18.28 2.90
C ALA A 72 -4.68 -19.03 3.68
N SER A 73 -4.38 -20.24 4.18
CA SER A 73 -5.29 -20.99 5.07
C SER A 73 -5.30 -20.45 6.50
N SER A 74 -4.28 -19.70 6.87
CA SER A 74 -4.17 -18.97 8.13
C SER A 74 -3.44 -17.67 7.90
N SER A 75 -3.66 -16.68 8.76
CA SER A 75 -3.01 -15.37 8.68
C SER A 75 -3.12 -14.66 10.02
N LYS A 76 -2.15 -13.81 10.36
CA LYS A 76 -2.14 -13.03 11.61
C LYS A 76 -1.99 -11.54 11.35
N PHE A 77 -2.37 -10.74 12.34
CA PHE A 77 -2.01 -9.35 12.39
C PHE A 77 -0.72 -9.19 13.21
N ASP A 78 0.04 -8.14 12.90
CA ASP A 78 1.29 -7.76 13.51
C ASP A 78 1.28 -6.28 13.84
N ARG A 79 2.03 -5.89 14.87
CA ARG A 79 2.25 -4.48 15.22
C ARG A 79 3.50 -3.97 14.53
N LYS A 80 3.36 -2.90 13.74
CA LYS A 80 4.45 -2.12 13.14
C LYS A 80 4.69 -0.86 13.99
N HIS A 81 5.76 -0.81 14.76
CA HIS A 81 6.00 0.26 15.74
C HIS A 81 6.74 1.44 15.14
N TYR A 82 6.13 2.62 15.24
CA TYR A 82 6.79 3.90 14.99
C TYR A 82 6.02 5.02 15.67
N PHE A 83 6.73 6.07 16.06
CA PHE A 83 6.12 7.24 16.68
C PHE A 83 5.86 8.30 15.63
N TYR A 84 4.59 8.67 15.48
CA TYR A 84 4.17 9.81 14.70
C TYR A 84 2.86 10.37 15.28
N PRO A 85 2.62 11.70 15.27
CA PRO A 85 1.46 12.30 15.92
C PRO A 85 0.10 11.79 15.44
N ASP A 86 -0.02 11.40 14.17
CA ASP A 86 -1.27 10.86 13.61
C ASP A 86 -1.46 9.34 13.83
N LEU A 87 -0.51 8.67 14.49
CA LEU A 87 -0.62 7.26 14.86
C LEU A 87 -0.79 7.13 16.39
N PRO A 88 -2.04 7.13 16.89
CA PRO A 88 -2.30 7.31 18.31
C PRO A 88 -1.80 6.16 19.20
N LYS A 89 -1.69 4.95 18.65
CA LYS A 89 -1.25 3.75 19.39
C LYS A 89 0.27 3.63 19.53
N GLY A 90 1.06 4.42 18.79
CA GLY A 90 2.51 4.22 18.64
C GLY A 90 2.89 2.96 17.85
N TYR A 91 1.90 2.26 17.28
CA TYR A 91 2.06 1.17 16.34
C TYR A 91 0.83 1.10 15.42
N GLN A 92 1.07 0.63 14.20
CA GLN A 92 0.03 0.35 13.21
C GLN A 92 -0.20 -1.15 13.19
N ILE A 93 -1.46 -1.58 13.29
CA ILE A 93 -1.82 -2.98 13.09
C ILE A 93 -1.83 -3.27 11.58
N THR A 94 -0.98 -4.20 11.15
CA THR A 94 -0.78 -4.62 9.74
C THR A 94 -0.56 -6.14 9.71
N GLN A 95 0.00 -6.69 8.65
CA GLN A 95 0.45 -8.09 8.60
C GLN A 95 1.89 -8.11 8.10
N TYR A 96 2.75 -8.91 8.71
CA TYR A 96 4.15 -9.00 8.30
C TYR A 96 4.41 -10.31 7.53
N ASP A 97 4.84 -11.37 8.18
CA ASP A 97 5.29 -12.63 7.58
C ASP A 97 4.16 -13.53 7.06
N GLU A 98 2.93 -13.38 7.56
CA GLU A 98 1.77 -14.20 7.17
C GLU A 98 0.63 -13.37 6.54
N PRO A 99 0.81 -12.81 5.32
CA PRO A 99 -0.21 -12.01 4.65
C PRO A 99 -1.42 -12.85 4.21
N LEU A 100 -2.57 -12.20 4.02
CA LEU A 100 -3.80 -12.87 3.58
C LEU A 100 -3.69 -13.51 2.19
N CYS A 101 -2.94 -12.89 1.27
CA CYS A 101 -2.74 -13.44 -0.07
C CYS A 101 -1.30 -13.25 -0.55
N SER A 102 -0.82 -14.19 -1.36
CA SER A 102 0.54 -14.16 -1.93
C SER A 102 0.61 -14.75 -3.33
N ASN A 103 1.72 -14.52 -4.03
CA ASN A 103 2.06 -15.17 -5.31
C ASN A 103 1.05 -14.93 -6.44
N GLY A 104 0.60 -13.68 -6.61
CA GLY A 104 -0.30 -13.28 -7.68
C GLY A 104 0.42 -12.72 -8.90
N TYR A 105 -0.37 -12.29 -9.89
CA TYR A 105 0.11 -11.56 -11.05
C TYR A 105 -1.02 -10.90 -11.84
N LEU A 106 -0.66 -9.89 -12.64
CA LEU A 106 -1.48 -9.37 -13.73
C LEU A 106 -0.63 -9.24 -15.01
N ALA A 107 -1.26 -9.51 -16.15
CA ALA A 107 -0.66 -9.25 -17.46
C ALA A 107 -1.06 -7.85 -17.94
N LEU A 108 -0.07 -7.04 -18.32
CA LEU A 108 -0.28 -5.78 -18.99
C LEU A 108 -0.49 -6.00 -20.49
N SER A 109 -1.06 -5.01 -21.18
CA SER A 109 -1.25 -5.04 -22.64
C SER A 109 0.08 -5.11 -23.42
N THR A 110 1.18 -4.69 -22.80
CA THR A 110 2.55 -4.82 -23.34
C THR A 110 3.05 -6.27 -23.35
N GLY A 111 2.33 -7.21 -22.73
CA GLY A 111 2.76 -8.58 -22.51
C GLY A 111 3.54 -8.79 -21.22
N THR A 112 3.93 -7.72 -20.52
CA THR A 112 4.62 -7.79 -19.23
C THR A 112 3.71 -8.38 -18.16
N LYS A 113 4.17 -9.47 -17.53
CA LYS A 113 3.50 -10.12 -16.40
C LYS A 113 4.04 -9.55 -15.09
N VAL A 114 3.37 -8.54 -14.54
CA VAL A 114 3.72 -7.96 -13.24
C VAL A 114 3.32 -8.93 -12.14
N LYS A 115 4.30 -9.37 -11.34
CA LYS A 115 4.06 -10.33 -10.25
C LYS A 115 3.67 -9.58 -8.99
N VAL A 116 2.64 -10.08 -8.30
CA VAL A 116 2.19 -9.57 -7.00
C VAL A 116 2.78 -10.47 -5.94
N ARG A 117 3.66 -9.91 -5.09
CA ARG A 117 4.31 -10.65 -4.01
C ARG A 117 3.30 -11.01 -2.93
N ARG A 118 2.52 -10.01 -2.50
CA ARG A 118 1.59 -10.12 -1.37
C ARG A 118 0.46 -9.10 -1.45
N VAL A 119 -0.66 -9.45 -0.83
CA VAL A 119 -1.79 -8.57 -0.56
C VAL A 119 -2.18 -8.77 0.91
N HIS A 120 -2.24 -7.70 1.67
CA HIS A 120 -2.49 -7.80 3.11
C HIS A 120 -3.28 -6.61 3.65
N MET A 121 -3.81 -6.78 4.85
CA MET A 121 -4.59 -5.75 5.54
C MET A 121 -3.74 -4.92 6.47
N GLU A 122 -4.07 -3.64 6.56
CA GLU A 122 -3.59 -2.74 7.60
C GLU A 122 -4.67 -1.72 7.99
N GLU A 123 -4.43 -0.95 9.04
CA GLU A 123 -5.19 0.27 9.32
C GLU A 123 -4.49 1.52 8.83
N ASP A 124 -5.25 2.54 8.46
CA ASP A 124 -4.75 3.87 8.15
C ASP A 124 -4.50 4.71 9.41
N THR A 125 -3.62 5.70 9.27
CA THR A 125 -3.35 6.69 10.32
C THR A 125 -4.36 7.85 10.27
N GLY A 126 -4.29 8.73 11.26
CA GLY A 126 -5.00 10.02 11.22
C GLY A 126 -4.48 10.95 10.12
N LYS A 127 -5.07 12.14 10.01
CA LYS A 127 -4.56 13.21 9.15
C LYS A 127 -3.90 14.30 9.98
N SER A 128 -2.71 14.72 9.54
CA SER A 128 -1.98 15.86 10.10
C SER A 128 -2.13 17.08 9.16
N PHE A 129 -2.47 18.24 9.72
CA PHE A 129 -2.53 19.51 9.00
C PHE A 129 -1.55 20.49 9.63
N HIS A 130 -0.64 21.04 8.83
CA HIS A 130 0.34 22.01 9.31
C HIS A 130 -0.15 23.43 9.01
N GLN A 131 -0.40 24.22 10.05
CA GLN A 131 -0.86 25.60 9.94
C GLN A 131 -0.24 26.43 11.06
N ASN A 132 0.25 27.64 10.74
CA ASN A 132 0.74 28.61 11.72
C ASN A 132 1.76 28.05 12.73
N ASN A 133 2.72 27.23 12.28
CA ASN A 133 3.71 26.51 13.11
C ASN A 133 3.13 25.47 14.08
N GLU A 134 1.85 25.13 13.95
CA GLU A 134 1.19 24.07 14.71
C GLU A 134 0.84 22.89 13.78
N THR A 135 0.68 21.72 14.38
CA THR A 135 0.15 20.53 13.70
C THR A 135 -1.19 20.18 14.31
N LEU A 136 -2.25 20.31 13.52
CA LEU A 136 -3.61 19.94 13.90
C LEU A 136 -3.86 18.49 13.47
N LEU A 137 -4.43 17.69 14.37
CA LEU A 137 -4.66 16.27 14.17
C LEU A 137 -6.15 15.95 14.03
N ASN A 138 -6.49 15.18 13.01
CA ASN A 138 -7.82 14.65 12.79
C ASN A 138 -7.77 13.12 12.69
N PHE A 139 -8.27 12.45 13.71
CA PHE A 139 -8.30 11.00 13.86
C PHE A 139 -9.54 10.34 13.25
N ASN A 140 -10.41 11.07 12.53
CA ASN A 140 -11.51 10.44 11.80
C ASN A 140 -11.01 9.31 10.89
N LYS A 141 -9.83 9.48 10.25
CA LYS A 141 -9.21 8.49 9.37
C LYS A 141 -8.46 7.36 10.12
N SER A 142 -8.08 7.58 11.37
CA SER A 142 -7.38 6.57 12.17
C SER A 142 -8.22 5.30 12.28
N GLY A 143 -7.63 4.14 11.98
CA GLY A 143 -8.30 2.84 12.01
C GLY A 143 -9.10 2.49 10.75
N MET A 144 -9.07 3.32 9.71
CA MET A 144 -9.71 2.97 8.43
C MET A 144 -9.04 1.72 7.82
N PRO A 145 -9.79 0.77 7.26
CA PRO A 145 -9.18 -0.39 6.61
C PRO A 145 -8.41 0.04 5.36
N LEU A 146 -7.30 -0.65 5.13
CA LEU A 146 -6.46 -0.54 3.95
C LEU A 146 -6.04 -1.92 3.48
N ILE A 147 -6.04 -2.10 2.17
CA ILE A 147 -5.43 -3.24 1.50
C ILE A 147 -4.13 -2.75 0.88
N GLU A 148 -3.00 -3.33 1.28
CA GLU A 148 -1.69 -3.06 0.67
C GLU A 148 -1.32 -4.18 -0.30
N ILE A 149 -1.07 -3.81 -1.56
CA ILE A 149 -0.64 -4.67 -2.66
C ILE A 149 0.82 -4.36 -2.96
N VAL A 150 1.70 -5.36 -2.82
CA VAL A 150 3.14 -5.22 -3.07
C VAL A 150 3.52 -6.06 -4.27
N THR A 151 4.21 -5.48 -5.25
CA THR A 151 4.70 -6.20 -6.43
C THR A 151 6.11 -6.74 -6.21
N GLU A 152 6.48 -7.72 -7.03
CA GLU A 152 7.90 -7.99 -7.28
C GLU A 152 8.53 -6.83 -8.07
N PRO A 153 9.85 -6.64 -7.99
CA PRO A 153 10.54 -5.57 -8.68
C PRO A 153 10.79 -5.96 -10.16
N ASN A 154 9.71 -6.13 -10.93
CA ASN A 154 9.76 -6.64 -12.30
C ASN A 154 9.09 -5.74 -13.35
N ILE A 155 8.73 -4.52 -12.95
CA ILE A 155 8.24 -3.47 -13.84
C ILE A 155 9.46 -2.76 -14.46
N LYS A 156 9.42 -2.51 -15.77
CA LYS A 156 10.60 -2.06 -16.55
C LYS A 156 10.46 -0.65 -17.13
N SER A 157 9.27 -0.05 -17.05
CA SER A 157 9.06 1.29 -17.60
C SER A 157 8.10 2.15 -16.75
N PRO A 158 8.22 3.49 -16.83
CA PRO A 158 7.24 4.41 -16.25
C PRO A 158 5.81 4.21 -16.76
N GLU A 159 5.65 3.81 -18.02
CA GLU A 159 4.36 3.47 -18.63
C GLU A 159 3.69 2.31 -17.90
N GLU A 160 4.42 1.22 -17.70
CA GLU A 160 3.94 0.03 -17.00
C GLU A 160 3.53 0.31 -15.55
N VAL A 161 4.18 1.26 -14.87
CA VAL A 161 3.77 1.72 -13.53
C VAL A 161 2.35 2.28 -13.55
N SER A 162 2.09 3.21 -14.49
CA SER A 162 0.77 3.81 -14.67
C SER A 162 -0.25 2.75 -15.07
N ASP A 163 0.10 1.86 -15.99
CA ASP A 163 -0.82 0.87 -16.56
C ASP A 163 -1.20 -0.20 -15.54
N PHE A 164 -0.23 -0.68 -14.75
CA PHE A 164 -0.51 -1.58 -13.63
C PHE A 164 -1.40 -0.92 -12.57
N GLY A 165 -1.08 0.31 -12.17
CA GLY A 165 -1.90 1.06 -11.22
C GLY A 165 -3.33 1.26 -11.69
N LYS A 166 -3.54 1.65 -12.96
CA LYS A 166 -4.88 1.78 -13.56
C LYS A 166 -5.61 0.44 -13.59
N LEU A 167 -4.93 -0.65 -13.97
CA LEU A 167 -5.52 -1.98 -14.00
C LEU A 167 -5.99 -2.42 -12.62
N VAL A 168 -5.17 -2.21 -11.57
CA VAL A 168 -5.56 -2.48 -10.18
C VAL A 168 -6.79 -1.67 -9.78
N ARG A 169 -6.81 -0.37 -10.10
CA ARG A 169 -7.96 0.52 -9.84
C ARG A 169 -9.23 0.02 -10.52
N ASP A 170 -9.14 -0.29 -11.81
CA ASP A 170 -10.28 -0.67 -12.63
C ASP A 170 -10.85 -2.02 -12.18
N LEU A 171 -10.00 -2.96 -11.77
CA LEU A 171 -10.39 -4.20 -11.14
C LEU A 171 -11.06 -3.97 -9.78
N ALA A 172 -10.46 -3.18 -8.89
CA ALA A 172 -11.04 -2.86 -7.58
C ALA A 172 -12.43 -2.23 -7.72
N ARG A 173 -12.63 -1.34 -8.71
CA ARG A 173 -13.94 -0.76 -9.04
C ARG A 173 -14.90 -1.79 -9.62
N LYS A 174 -14.46 -2.59 -10.60
CA LYS A 174 -15.28 -3.64 -11.23
C LYS A 174 -15.85 -4.62 -10.20
N PHE A 175 -15.02 -5.01 -9.23
CA PHE A 175 -15.43 -5.94 -8.17
C PHE A 175 -16.11 -5.26 -6.97
N ASN A 176 -16.30 -3.95 -7.00
CA ASN A 176 -16.87 -3.11 -5.95
C ASN A 176 -16.11 -3.22 -4.61
N ILE A 177 -14.79 -3.34 -4.68
CA ILE A 177 -13.88 -3.37 -3.52
C ILE A 177 -13.60 -1.94 -3.06
N SER A 178 -13.26 -1.04 -3.99
CA SER A 178 -12.93 0.35 -3.68
C SER A 178 -13.34 1.27 -4.83
N ASP A 179 -13.67 2.53 -4.50
CA ASP A 179 -13.79 3.58 -5.52
C ASP A 179 -12.43 4.04 -6.02
N CYS A 180 -11.34 3.73 -5.30
CA CYS A 180 -9.96 4.08 -5.63
C CYS A 180 -9.82 5.52 -6.13
N ASP A 181 -10.53 6.46 -5.48
CA ASP A 181 -10.43 7.88 -5.75
C ASP A 181 -9.13 8.43 -5.14
N MET A 182 -8.13 8.65 -5.99
CA MET A 182 -6.82 9.14 -5.56
C MET A 182 -6.89 10.57 -5.00
N GLU A 183 -7.82 11.41 -5.47
CA GLU A 183 -7.98 12.78 -4.93
C GLU A 183 -8.48 12.75 -3.50
N LYS A 184 -9.34 11.77 -3.17
CA LYS A 184 -9.78 11.51 -1.79
C LYS A 184 -8.75 10.72 -0.97
N GLY A 185 -7.66 10.25 -1.58
CA GLY A 185 -6.65 9.42 -0.95
C GLY A 185 -7.11 7.98 -0.68
N GLN A 186 -8.14 7.50 -1.38
CA GLN A 186 -8.61 6.11 -1.30
C GLN A 186 -7.72 5.13 -2.07
N MET A 187 -6.80 5.66 -2.87
CA MET A 187 -5.74 4.90 -3.51
C MET A 187 -4.45 5.71 -3.48
N ARG A 188 -3.37 5.08 -3.03
CA ARG A 188 -2.01 5.64 -3.01
C ARG A 188 -1.07 4.68 -3.71
N LEU A 189 -0.01 5.23 -4.30
CA LEU A 189 1.03 4.46 -4.96
C LEU A 189 2.39 4.96 -4.50
N GLU A 190 3.28 4.03 -4.19
CA GLU A 190 4.68 4.28 -3.86
C GLU A 190 5.53 3.42 -4.79
N ALA A 191 6.62 3.97 -5.31
CA ALA A 191 7.47 3.31 -6.28
C ALA A 191 8.89 3.16 -5.75
N SER A 192 9.39 1.92 -5.70
CA SER A 192 10.78 1.60 -5.42
C SER A 192 11.52 1.41 -6.74
N ILE A 193 12.65 2.10 -6.93
CA ILE A 193 13.37 2.18 -8.20
C ILE A 193 14.86 1.94 -7.98
N SER A 194 15.42 1.03 -8.77
CA SER A 194 16.86 0.83 -8.94
C SER A 194 17.18 0.61 -10.42
N LEU A 195 18.44 0.75 -10.82
CA LEU A 195 18.91 0.57 -12.20
C LEU A 195 19.95 -0.55 -12.29
N LYS A 196 19.79 -1.44 -13.27
CA LYS A 196 20.76 -2.47 -13.63
C LYS A 196 21.50 -2.14 -14.91
N LYS A 197 22.71 -2.67 -15.08
CA LYS A 197 23.45 -2.60 -16.35
C LYS A 197 22.99 -3.69 -17.32
N ASN A 198 22.77 -4.91 -16.82
CA ASN A 198 22.28 -6.04 -17.61
C ASN A 198 21.12 -6.77 -16.92
N GLU A 199 20.27 -7.46 -17.69
CA GLU A 199 19.14 -8.24 -17.16
C GLU A 199 19.58 -9.35 -16.19
N SER A 200 20.73 -9.96 -16.46
CA SER A 200 21.30 -11.06 -15.66
C SER A 200 21.93 -10.61 -14.35
N ASP A 201 22.17 -9.31 -14.16
CA ASP A 201 22.83 -8.80 -12.96
C ASP A 201 21.92 -8.98 -11.74
N PRO A 202 22.47 -9.20 -10.53
CA PRO A 202 21.69 -9.20 -9.30
C PRO A 202 20.97 -7.85 -9.09
N LEU A 203 19.97 -7.82 -8.20
CA LEU A 203 19.37 -6.55 -7.78
C LEU A 203 20.46 -5.63 -7.20
N PRO A 204 20.44 -4.32 -7.53
CA PRO A 204 21.36 -3.37 -6.90
C PRO A 204 21.20 -3.37 -5.37
N ASP A 205 22.28 -3.06 -4.68
CA ASP A 205 22.34 -2.92 -3.21
C ASP A 205 21.72 -1.62 -2.69
N TYR A 206 21.16 -0.81 -3.60
CA TYR A 206 20.44 0.41 -3.31
C TYR A 206 19.00 0.35 -3.83
N ARG A 207 18.14 1.11 -3.16
CA ARG A 207 16.73 1.30 -3.49
C ARG A 207 16.34 2.74 -3.19
N VAL A 208 15.84 3.45 -4.19
CA VAL A 208 15.21 4.76 -4.02
C VAL A 208 13.70 4.58 -4.01
N GLU A 209 13.06 5.08 -2.96
CA GLU A 209 11.62 4.96 -2.75
C GLU A 209 10.95 6.32 -2.95
N ILE A 210 10.04 6.45 -3.91
CA ILE A 210 9.26 7.66 -4.13
C ILE A 210 7.90 7.53 -3.44
N LYS A 211 7.62 8.41 -2.47
CA LYS A 211 6.36 8.42 -1.70
C LYS A 211 5.43 9.56 -2.11
N ASN A 212 4.19 9.47 -1.62
CA ASN A 212 3.12 10.49 -1.75
C ASN A 212 2.70 10.78 -3.20
N ILE A 213 2.61 9.74 -4.04
CA ILE A 213 2.17 9.89 -5.42
C ILE A 213 0.64 9.77 -5.49
N ASN A 214 -0.02 10.90 -5.75
CA ASN A 214 -1.49 11.00 -5.73
C ASN A 214 -2.14 10.97 -7.13
N SER A 215 -1.39 10.67 -8.20
CA SER A 215 -1.98 10.40 -9.52
C SER A 215 -1.10 9.48 -10.36
N PHE A 216 -1.70 8.72 -11.28
CA PHE A 216 -0.94 7.87 -12.21
C PHE A 216 0.00 8.67 -13.13
N LYS A 217 -0.41 9.89 -13.48
CA LYS A 217 0.43 10.81 -14.28
C LYS A 217 1.67 11.21 -13.48
N PHE A 218 1.51 11.52 -12.19
CA PHE A 218 2.63 11.84 -11.31
C PHE A 218 3.50 10.62 -11.04
N ALA A 219 2.91 9.42 -10.92
CA ALA A 219 3.67 8.18 -10.79
C ALA A 219 4.62 7.99 -11.98
N LYS A 220 4.06 8.07 -13.19
CA LYS A 220 4.83 7.98 -14.43
C LYS A 220 5.94 9.02 -14.45
N ASN A 221 5.62 10.29 -14.23
CA ASN A 221 6.60 11.37 -14.32
C ASN A 221 7.70 11.27 -13.25
N ALA A 222 7.35 10.90 -12.02
CA ALA A 222 8.30 10.75 -10.93
C ALA A 222 9.28 9.61 -11.20
N VAL A 223 8.79 8.47 -11.69
CA VAL A 223 9.62 7.33 -12.09
C VAL A 223 10.52 7.71 -13.28
N SER A 224 9.99 8.38 -14.29
CA SER A 224 10.79 8.87 -15.43
C SER A 224 11.93 9.80 -14.99
N TYR A 225 11.64 10.75 -14.11
CA TYR A 225 12.64 11.67 -13.59
C TYR A 225 13.71 10.93 -12.79
N GLU A 226 13.30 10.01 -11.92
CA GLU A 226 14.23 9.28 -11.07
C GLU A 226 15.14 8.34 -11.86
N ILE A 227 14.64 7.70 -12.91
CA ILE A 227 15.48 6.92 -13.84
C ILE A 227 16.55 7.82 -14.48
N ALA A 228 16.17 9.00 -14.96
CA ALA A 228 17.11 9.94 -15.58
C ALA A 228 18.18 10.43 -14.58
N ARG A 229 17.75 10.82 -13.37
CA ARG A 229 18.65 11.24 -12.29
C ARG A 229 19.64 10.14 -11.92
N GLN A 230 19.16 8.92 -11.68
CA GLN A 230 20.02 7.79 -11.32
C GLN A 230 21.00 7.45 -12.45
N THR A 231 20.54 7.52 -13.71
CA THR A 231 21.39 7.31 -14.88
C THR A 231 22.53 8.33 -14.93
N GLU A 232 22.25 9.61 -14.71
CA GLU A 232 23.26 10.67 -14.74
C GLU A 232 24.33 10.48 -13.64
N ILE A 233 23.91 10.11 -12.43
CA ILE A 233 24.82 9.81 -11.32
C ILE A 233 25.73 8.62 -11.65
N LEU A 234 25.15 7.54 -12.19
CA LEU A 234 25.89 6.31 -12.50
C LEU A 234 26.82 6.49 -13.71
N ASP A 235 26.40 7.24 -14.74
CA ASP A 235 27.25 7.57 -15.89
C ASP A 235 28.41 8.49 -15.51
N ALA A 236 28.26 9.32 -14.47
CA ALA A 236 29.34 10.11 -13.87
C ALA A 236 30.27 9.29 -12.94
N GLY A 237 30.03 7.98 -12.78
CA GLY A 237 30.81 7.10 -11.89
C GLY A 237 30.46 7.25 -10.40
N GLY A 238 29.35 7.91 -10.07
CA GLY A 238 28.85 8.05 -8.70
C GLY A 238 28.12 6.81 -8.18
N THR A 239 27.74 6.85 -6.91
CA THR A 239 26.97 5.80 -6.23
C THR A 239 25.63 6.35 -5.74
N ILE A 240 24.59 5.53 -5.75
CA ILE A 240 23.26 5.90 -5.26
C ILE A 240 23.06 5.28 -3.88
N SER A 241 22.65 6.09 -2.90
CA SER A 241 22.32 5.64 -1.55
C SER A 241 20.85 5.23 -1.43
N ASN A 242 20.54 4.36 -0.46
CA ASN A 242 19.16 4.12 -0.04
C ASN A 242 18.54 5.42 0.50
N GLU A 243 17.51 5.92 -0.17
CA GLU A 243 16.81 7.14 0.25
C GLU A 243 15.32 7.09 -0.09
N THR A 244 14.54 7.87 0.65
CA THR A 244 13.13 8.12 0.35
C THR A 244 13.02 9.53 -0.23
N ARG A 245 12.33 9.67 -1.35
CA ARG A 245 12.18 10.91 -2.11
C ARG A 245 10.71 11.27 -2.27
N GLY A 246 10.44 12.56 -2.36
CA GLY A 246 9.13 13.09 -2.77
C GLY A 246 9.15 13.51 -4.21
N TYR A 247 7.98 13.77 -4.77
CA TYR A 247 7.83 14.35 -6.11
C TYR A 247 7.14 15.71 -6.01
N ASN A 248 7.75 16.74 -6.60
CA ASN A 248 7.16 18.07 -6.67
C ASN A 248 6.47 18.27 -8.03
N GLU A 249 5.16 18.42 -8.01
CA GLU A 249 4.35 18.56 -9.23
C GLU A 249 4.66 19.83 -10.03
N LYS A 250 5.08 20.92 -9.35
CA LYS A 250 5.37 22.21 -9.99
C LYS A 250 6.70 22.18 -10.72
N THR A 251 7.75 21.69 -10.04
CA THR A 251 9.09 21.60 -10.66
C THR A 251 9.24 20.36 -11.54
N ARG A 252 8.39 19.35 -11.31
CA ARG A 252 8.44 18.00 -11.93
C ARG A 252 9.69 17.20 -11.58
N GLU A 253 10.22 17.44 -10.39
CA GLU A 253 11.47 16.83 -9.91
C GLU A 253 11.24 15.98 -8.66
N THR A 254 12.08 14.97 -8.47
CA THR A 254 12.18 14.28 -7.18
C THR A 254 13.10 15.04 -6.24
N PHE A 255 12.74 15.13 -4.97
CA PHE A 255 13.56 15.75 -3.94
C PHE A 255 13.79 14.77 -2.79
N SER A 256 14.97 14.80 -2.18
CA SER A 256 15.26 13.95 -1.03
C SER A 256 14.37 14.37 0.13
N MET A 257 13.60 13.42 0.68
CA MET A 257 12.98 13.63 1.98
C MET A 257 14.06 13.44 3.05
N ARG A 258 13.91 14.09 4.20
CA ARG A 258 14.86 14.06 5.35
C ARG A 258 15.57 12.70 5.42
N GLN A 259 16.91 12.70 5.41
CA GLN A 259 17.71 11.48 5.49
C GLN A 259 17.18 10.60 6.63
N LYS A 260 16.84 9.34 6.30
CA LYS A 260 16.46 8.34 7.33
C LYS A 260 17.57 8.35 8.38
N GLU A 261 17.27 8.83 9.58
CA GLU A 261 18.01 8.47 10.78
C GLU A 261 17.85 6.97 10.97
N VAL A 262 18.72 6.19 10.31
CA VAL A 262 18.75 4.73 10.32
C VAL A 262 17.46 4.09 9.75
N GLU A 263 17.58 2.91 9.16
CA GLU A 263 16.39 2.10 8.88
C GLU A 263 15.74 1.79 10.23
N LYS A 264 14.60 2.46 10.53
CA LYS A 264 13.96 2.31 11.84
C LYS A 264 13.54 0.85 12.01
N ASP A 265 14.07 0.21 13.04
CA ASP A 265 13.59 -1.09 13.48
C ASP A 265 12.13 -0.93 13.94
N TYR A 266 11.21 -1.34 13.06
CA TYR A 266 9.78 -1.31 13.30
C TYR A 266 9.33 -2.32 14.36
N ARG A 267 10.24 -3.15 14.89
CA ARG A 267 9.99 -4.09 15.99
C ARG A 267 8.71 -4.88 15.76
N TYR A 268 8.62 -5.50 14.59
CA TYR A 268 7.45 -6.31 14.21
C TYR A 268 7.29 -7.47 15.19
N PHE A 269 6.07 -7.65 15.69
CA PHE A 269 5.67 -8.87 16.40
C PHE A 269 4.16 -9.10 16.25
N PRO A 270 3.68 -10.35 16.44
CA PRO A 270 2.26 -10.68 16.36
C PRO A 270 1.39 -9.82 17.28
N GLU A 271 0.27 -9.32 16.79
CA GLU A 271 -0.70 -8.56 17.58
C GLU A 271 -1.37 -9.49 18.62
N PRO A 272 -1.04 -9.40 19.92
CA PRO A 272 -1.54 -10.34 20.92
C PRO A 272 -3.04 -10.19 21.19
N ASP A 273 -3.63 -9.03 20.89
CA ASP A 273 -5.04 -8.77 21.14
C ASP A 273 -5.95 -9.37 20.05
N ILE A 274 -5.39 -9.87 18.95
CA ILE A 274 -6.11 -10.50 17.85
C ILE A 274 -5.61 -11.94 17.66
N PRO A 275 -6.46 -12.96 17.83
CA PRO A 275 -6.04 -14.34 17.62
C PRO A 275 -5.70 -14.60 16.14
N LEU A 276 -4.95 -15.69 15.90
CA LEU A 276 -4.68 -16.19 14.56
C LEU A 276 -6.00 -16.38 13.79
N MET A 277 -6.06 -15.89 12.56
CA MET A 277 -7.20 -16.12 11.68
C MET A 277 -7.00 -17.45 10.97
N GLU A 278 -7.98 -18.35 11.04
CA GLU A 278 -7.98 -19.62 10.34
C GLU A 278 -9.15 -19.70 9.35
N PHE A 279 -8.85 -20.11 8.11
CA PHE A 279 -9.80 -20.16 7.01
C PHE A 279 -10.04 -21.61 6.60
N SER A 280 -11.26 -22.11 6.84
CA SER A 280 -11.62 -23.47 6.45
C SER A 280 -11.59 -23.64 4.92
N LYS A 281 -11.32 -24.86 4.46
CA LYS A 281 -11.38 -25.18 3.02
C LYS A 281 -12.73 -24.85 2.40
N GLU A 282 -13.82 -25.07 3.15
CA GLU A 282 -15.18 -24.72 2.70
C GLU A 282 -15.33 -23.22 2.48
N TYR A 283 -14.83 -22.40 3.41
CA TYR A 283 -14.82 -20.95 3.28
C TYR A 283 -14.03 -20.49 2.05
N LEU A 284 -12.80 -21.00 1.89
CA LEU A 284 -11.94 -20.63 0.76
C LEU A 284 -12.57 -21.02 -0.59
N ASN A 285 -13.19 -22.20 -0.68
CA ASN A 285 -13.91 -22.63 -1.87
C ASN A 285 -15.08 -21.70 -2.20
N LYS A 286 -15.83 -21.23 -1.18
CA LYS A 286 -16.90 -20.25 -1.38
C LYS A 286 -16.38 -18.95 -1.97
N GLN A 287 -15.23 -18.45 -1.52
CA GLN A 287 -14.61 -17.22 -2.05
C GLN A 287 -14.22 -17.37 -3.53
N VAL A 288 -13.62 -18.51 -3.90
CA VAL A 288 -13.25 -18.79 -5.30
C VAL A 288 -14.49 -18.92 -6.19
N CYS A 289 -15.54 -19.62 -5.72
CA CYS A 289 -16.80 -19.73 -6.44
C CYS A 289 -17.48 -18.37 -6.62
N PHE A 290 -17.46 -17.52 -5.58
CA PHE A 290 -17.99 -16.16 -5.65
C PHE A 290 -17.29 -15.34 -6.75
N LEU A 291 -15.96 -15.35 -6.80
CA LEU A 291 -15.22 -14.66 -7.86
C LEU A 291 -15.58 -15.19 -9.25
N ARG A 292 -15.61 -16.52 -9.43
CA ARG A 292 -15.98 -17.15 -10.71
C ARG A 292 -17.37 -16.74 -11.19
N ASN A 293 -18.33 -16.64 -10.27
CA ASN A 293 -19.67 -16.18 -10.60
C ASN A 293 -19.68 -14.70 -11.02
N LYS A 294 -18.94 -13.83 -10.31
CA LYS A 294 -18.80 -12.42 -10.72
C LYS A 294 -18.16 -12.26 -12.10
N LEU A 295 -17.16 -13.08 -12.44
CA LEU A 295 -16.52 -13.07 -13.76
C LEU A 295 -17.43 -13.54 -14.90
N ARG A 296 -18.44 -14.39 -14.61
CA ARG A 296 -19.40 -14.86 -15.62
C ARG A 296 -20.52 -13.87 -15.91
N HIS A 297 -20.81 -12.97 -14.97
CA HIS A 297 -21.98 -12.09 -15.02
C HIS A 297 -21.63 -10.59 -15.15
N GLY A 298 -20.36 -10.22 -15.38
CA GLY A 298 -19.96 -8.82 -15.58
C GLY A 298 -18.62 -8.65 -16.30
#